data_AF-A0A2V5H306-F1
#
_entry.id   AF-A0A2V5H306-F1
#
_cell.length_a   1.000
_cell.length_b   1.000
_cell.length_c   1.000
_cell.angle_alpha   90.00
_cell.angle_beta   90.00
_cell.angle_gamma   90.00
#
_symmetry.space_group_name_H-M   'P 1'
#
loop_
_entity.id
_entity.type
_entity.pdbx_description
1 polymer ?
#
loop_
_entity_poly.entity_id
_entity_poly.type
_entity_poly.pdbx_seq_one_letter_code
_entity_poly.pdbx_strand_id
1 'polypeptide(L)'
;MPCLKDPKEIERGSFAKRALACTPLVVCYAYANVSMDSVLAGLRPLLGSLLQSGSWTASSGEVLRLAEPLYNIPLLDKTFGALVTCFLPSISGSDGLSHAQMLSFMADLGPIYGIWLLESGRRAHSWMEILFPITMGAAFQLRGIGKIAPIYYIIEHLRTPLSKLVHCRHEVRSDMLTTFLPTMLTAYYIPTLGNFLPRELQNRRYFNAIWQLFPVVVPLLQAPFRLLDKIASDSVQGLSKEQEAIEARRNSRKTLRYIRGIYLSFAVISGLSYTYARRSIPADSSMTSVILPGLWDYTLPVGSFAEGIARFMKYDESLAIASGFVWLGLKYRELKRHGYPLSWWKVILGMAATTAALGPGAAMSLGWGLREEMLAKMAA
;
A
#
# COMPACT_ATOMS: atom_id res chain seq x y z
N MET A 1 7.08 27.69 26.14
CA MET A 1 6.30 27.02 25.07
C MET A 1 5.09 27.89 24.74
N PRO A 2 5.06 28.61 23.62
CA PRO A 2 3.82 29.16 23.09
C PRO A 2 3.40 28.42 21.80
N CYS A 3 2.09 28.32 21.60
CA CYS A 3 1.39 27.83 20.39
C CYS A 3 1.11 26.32 20.27
N LEU A 4 0.48 25.72 21.28
CA LEU A 4 -0.65 24.84 20.97
C LEU A 4 -1.92 25.68 21.19
N LYS A 5 -2.65 25.99 20.11
CA LYS A 5 -3.96 26.64 20.21
C LYS A 5 -4.92 25.74 21.01
N ASP A 6 -5.83 26.35 21.76
CA ASP A 6 -6.81 25.63 22.59
C ASP A 6 -7.61 24.61 21.73
N PRO A 7 -7.60 23.32 22.07
CA PRO A 7 -8.23 22.25 21.28
C PRO A 7 -9.70 22.50 20.95
N LYS A 8 -10.43 23.18 21.83
CA LYS A 8 -11.87 23.43 21.67
C LYS A 8 -12.19 24.44 20.57
N GLU A 9 -11.27 25.36 20.24
CA GLU A 9 -11.43 26.28 19.11
C GLU A 9 -11.26 25.59 17.75
N ILE A 10 -10.58 24.44 17.70
CA ILE A 10 -10.27 23.72 16.47
C ILE A 10 -11.43 22.80 16.03
N GLU A 11 -12.29 22.33 16.95
CA GLU A 11 -13.14 21.16 16.73
C GLU A 11 -14.54 21.39 16.10
N ARG A 12 -15.29 22.44 16.45
CA ARG A 12 -16.71 22.54 16.01
C ARG A 12 -16.93 23.00 14.56
N GLY A 13 -15.99 23.73 13.97
CA GLY A 13 -15.96 24.05 12.53
C GLY A 13 -15.14 23.08 11.68
N SER A 14 -14.68 21.97 12.28
CA SER A 14 -13.60 21.13 11.77
C SER A 14 -14.06 20.08 10.77
N PHE A 15 -15.15 19.37 11.07
CA PHE A 15 -15.53 18.19 10.27
C PHE A 15 -15.90 18.54 8.84
N ALA A 16 -16.77 19.54 8.62
CA ALA A 16 -17.14 19.99 7.28
C ALA A 16 -15.92 20.48 6.47
N LYS A 17 -15.00 21.22 7.11
CA LYS A 17 -13.76 21.67 6.46
C LYS A 17 -12.82 20.51 6.10
N ARG A 18 -12.78 19.45 6.93
CA ARG A 18 -12.02 18.22 6.65
C ARG A 18 -12.66 17.42 5.52
N ALA A 19 -13.98 17.25 5.54
CA ALA A 19 -14.73 16.59 4.49
C ALA A 19 -14.55 17.30 3.14
N LEU A 20 -14.62 18.64 3.12
CA LEU A 20 -14.33 19.44 1.91
C LEU A 20 -12.86 19.32 1.47
N ALA A 21 -11.91 19.15 2.40
CA ALA A 21 -10.52 18.92 2.02
C ALA A 21 -10.31 17.55 1.33
N CYS A 22 -11.23 16.61 1.51
CA CYS A 22 -11.22 15.30 0.84
C CYS A 22 -11.76 15.32 -0.59
N THR A 23 -12.24 16.46 -1.13
CA THR A 23 -12.76 16.54 -2.51
C THR A 23 -11.84 15.91 -3.56
N PRO A 24 -10.50 16.11 -3.54
CA PRO A 24 -9.64 15.44 -4.52
C PRO A 24 -9.68 13.90 -4.44
N LEU A 25 -9.85 13.32 -3.24
CA LEU A 25 -10.00 11.87 -3.08
C LEU A 25 -11.34 11.37 -3.63
N VAL A 26 -12.41 12.17 -3.48
CA VAL A 26 -13.72 11.87 -4.09
C VAL A 26 -13.62 11.90 -5.61
N VAL A 27 -12.88 12.86 -6.18
CA VAL A 27 -12.60 12.92 -7.62
C VAL A 27 -11.80 11.70 -8.08
N CYS A 28 -10.76 11.30 -7.35
CA CYS A 28 -10.02 10.06 -7.63
C CYS A 28 -10.94 8.84 -7.64
N TYR A 29 -11.81 8.70 -6.64
CA TYR A 29 -12.78 7.61 -6.57
C TYR A 29 -13.76 7.63 -7.76
N ALA A 30 -14.38 8.77 -8.04
CA ALA A 30 -15.32 8.89 -9.15
C ALA A 30 -14.66 8.54 -10.49
N TYR A 31 -13.47 9.08 -10.73
CA TYR A 31 -12.69 8.78 -11.93
C TYR A 31 -12.27 7.31 -12.00
N ALA A 32 -11.86 6.70 -10.88
CA ALA A 32 -11.52 5.28 -10.83
C ALA A 32 -12.70 4.38 -11.21
N ASN A 33 -13.93 4.73 -10.79
CA ASN A 33 -15.11 3.97 -11.21
C ASN A 33 -15.33 4.11 -12.72
N VAL A 34 -15.31 5.33 -13.26
CA VAL A 34 -15.50 5.56 -14.69
C VAL A 34 -14.43 4.85 -15.53
N SER A 35 -13.16 5.10 -15.25
CA SER A 35 -12.06 4.59 -16.08
C SER A 35 -11.91 3.08 -15.96
N MET A 36 -11.82 2.54 -14.74
CA MET A 36 -11.57 1.13 -14.54
C MET A 36 -12.78 0.26 -14.87
N ASP A 37 -14.02 0.70 -14.63
CA ASP A 37 -15.20 -0.09 -15.04
C ASP A 37 -15.36 -0.12 -16.56
N SER A 38 -14.99 0.96 -17.26
CA SER A 38 -14.99 0.97 -18.73
C SER A 38 -14.00 -0.04 -19.31
N VAL A 39 -12.76 -0.07 -18.80
CA VAL A 39 -11.76 -1.06 -19.21
C VAL A 39 -12.22 -2.48 -18.84
N LEU A 40 -12.75 -2.66 -17.63
CA LEU A 40 -13.24 -3.95 -17.17
C LEU A 40 -14.40 -4.48 -18.01
N ALA A 41 -15.28 -3.60 -18.51
CA ALA A 41 -16.38 -3.99 -19.39
C ALA A 41 -15.88 -4.62 -20.70
N GLY A 42 -14.82 -4.07 -21.30
CA GLY A 42 -14.16 -4.65 -22.47
C GLY A 42 -13.36 -5.92 -22.17
N LEU A 43 -12.78 -6.01 -20.97
CA LEU A 43 -11.97 -7.16 -20.54
C LEU A 43 -12.81 -8.41 -20.19
N ARG A 44 -13.99 -8.23 -19.56
CA ARG A 44 -14.87 -9.33 -19.12
C ARG A 44 -15.13 -10.41 -20.17
N PRO A 45 -15.52 -10.10 -21.42
CA PRO A 45 -15.75 -11.14 -22.43
C PRO A 45 -14.47 -11.93 -22.76
N LEU A 46 -13.31 -11.26 -22.80
CA LEU A 46 -12.02 -11.90 -23.06
C LEU A 46 -11.57 -12.80 -21.92
N LEU A 47 -11.78 -12.37 -20.67
CA LEU A 47 -11.55 -13.22 -19.50
C LEU A 47 -12.50 -14.42 -19.48
N GLY A 48 -13.78 -14.19 -19.82
CA GLY A 48 -14.79 -15.25 -19.90
C GLY A 48 -14.43 -16.33 -20.92
N SER A 49 -14.03 -15.95 -22.13
CA SER A 49 -13.60 -16.90 -23.16
C SER A 49 -12.32 -17.65 -22.77
N LEU A 50 -11.37 -16.97 -22.12
CA LEU A 50 -10.14 -17.58 -21.62
C LEU A 50 -10.40 -18.59 -20.49
N LEU A 51 -11.28 -18.27 -19.55
CA LEU A 51 -11.63 -19.21 -18.48
C LEU A 51 -12.42 -20.41 -19.03
N GLN A 52 -13.23 -20.22 -20.07
CA GLN A 52 -13.94 -21.30 -20.77
C GLN A 52 -13.00 -22.22 -21.56
N SER A 53 -11.95 -21.69 -22.18
CA SER A 53 -10.95 -22.53 -22.86
C SER A 53 -10.18 -23.42 -21.88
N GLY A 54 -10.08 -23.01 -20.61
CA GLY A 54 -9.46 -23.78 -19.54
C GLY A 54 -7.94 -23.80 -19.59
N SER A 55 -7.32 -23.07 -20.52
CA SER A 55 -5.87 -23.01 -20.65
C SER A 55 -5.36 -21.62 -21.06
N TRP A 56 -4.17 -21.27 -20.62
CA TRP A 56 -3.45 -20.06 -21.01
C TRP A 56 -2.05 -20.42 -21.50
N THR A 57 -1.62 -19.82 -22.61
CA THR A 57 -0.31 -20.08 -23.22
C THR A 57 0.56 -18.84 -23.12
N ALA A 58 1.74 -19.00 -22.53
CA ALA A 58 2.75 -17.96 -22.45
C ALA A 58 3.43 -17.72 -23.80
N SER A 59 4.02 -16.53 -23.96
CA SER A 59 4.95 -16.24 -25.06
C SER A 59 6.17 -17.18 -25.11
N SER A 60 6.54 -17.80 -23.99
CA SER A 60 7.59 -18.85 -23.93
C SER A 60 7.14 -20.19 -24.52
N GLY A 61 5.85 -20.37 -24.79
CA GLY A 61 5.24 -21.63 -25.20
C GLY A 61 4.76 -22.50 -24.04
N GLU A 62 5.04 -22.13 -22.79
CA GLU A 62 4.51 -22.83 -21.61
C GLU A 62 2.98 -22.72 -21.54
N VAL A 63 2.30 -23.83 -21.31
CA VAL A 63 0.83 -23.90 -21.22
C VAL A 63 0.42 -24.18 -19.78
N LEU A 64 -0.44 -23.32 -19.24
CA LEU A 64 -1.07 -23.50 -17.94
C LEU A 64 -2.51 -23.97 -18.09
N ARG A 65 -2.91 -24.95 -17.28
CA ARG A 65 -4.30 -25.36 -17.14
C ARG A 65 -4.98 -24.52 -16.06
N LEU A 66 -5.89 -23.64 -16.47
CA LEU A 66 -6.59 -22.71 -15.57
C LEU A 66 -7.59 -23.41 -14.66
N ALA A 67 -8.09 -24.58 -15.07
CA ALA A 67 -9.03 -25.38 -14.29
C ALA A 67 -8.38 -26.12 -13.10
N GLU A 68 -7.04 -26.19 -13.04
CA GLU A 68 -6.35 -26.80 -11.90
C GLU A 68 -6.58 -25.99 -10.61
N PRO A 69 -6.96 -26.66 -9.51
CA PRO A 69 -7.18 -25.98 -8.23
C PRO A 69 -5.86 -25.39 -7.70
N LEU A 70 -5.93 -24.17 -7.19
CA LEU A 70 -4.82 -23.44 -6.60
C LEU A 70 -4.77 -23.62 -5.09
N TYR A 71 -5.94 -23.62 -4.43
CA TYR A 71 -6.07 -23.70 -2.98
C TYR A 71 -6.66 -25.03 -2.52
N ASN A 72 -7.22 -25.83 -3.43
CA ASN A 72 -8.04 -27.01 -3.12
C ASN A 72 -9.25 -26.67 -2.23
N ILE A 73 -9.77 -25.45 -2.37
CA ILE A 73 -10.92 -24.94 -1.64
C ILE A 73 -11.82 -24.26 -2.68
N PRO A 74 -12.99 -24.86 -3.03
CA PRO A 74 -13.80 -24.41 -4.16
C PRO A 74 -14.16 -22.92 -4.14
N LEU A 75 -14.43 -22.37 -2.95
CA LEU A 75 -14.73 -20.94 -2.80
C LEU A 75 -13.52 -20.05 -3.14
N LEU A 76 -12.32 -20.41 -2.68
CA LEU A 76 -11.11 -19.65 -2.95
C LEU A 76 -10.68 -19.80 -4.40
N ASP A 77 -10.75 -21.02 -4.95
CA ASP A 77 -10.42 -21.30 -6.34
C ASP A 77 -11.34 -20.53 -7.30
N LYS A 78 -12.65 -20.49 -7.03
CA LYS A 78 -13.60 -19.72 -7.84
C LYS A 78 -13.37 -18.20 -7.74
N THR A 79 -13.05 -17.71 -6.55
CA THR A 79 -12.91 -16.26 -6.30
C THR A 79 -11.58 -15.73 -6.82
N PHE A 80 -10.48 -16.39 -6.47
CA PHE A 80 -9.13 -15.93 -6.77
C PHE A 80 -8.55 -16.54 -8.05
N GLY A 81 -9.09 -17.63 -8.60
CA GLY A 81 -8.60 -18.21 -9.85
C GLY A 81 -8.69 -17.23 -11.03
N ALA A 82 -9.79 -16.49 -11.13
CA ALA A 82 -9.94 -15.42 -12.11
C ALA A 82 -8.92 -14.27 -11.88
N LEU A 83 -8.69 -13.88 -10.62
CA LEU A 83 -7.71 -12.86 -10.27
C LEU A 83 -6.29 -13.31 -10.61
N VAL A 84 -5.90 -14.54 -10.26
CA VAL A 84 -4.58 -15.09 -10.61
C VAL A 84 -4.39 -15.13 -12.13
N THR A 85 -5.45 -15.46 -12.88
CA THR A 85 -5.44 -15.44 -14.36
C THR A 85 -5.15 -14.05 -14.91
N CYS A 86 -5.73 -13.00 -14.31
CA CYS A 86 -5.47 -11.61 -14.67
C CYS A 86 -3.99 -11.21 -14.53
N PHE A 87 -3.22 -11.85 -13.67
CA PHE A 87 -1.80 -11.52 -13.48
C PHE A 87 -0.87 -12.28 -14.43
N LEU A 88 -1.36 -13.35 -15.11
CA LEU A 88 -0.53 -14.22 -15.95
C LEU A 88 0.29 -13.47 -17.02
N PRO A 89 -0.29 -12.52 -17.81
CA PRO A 89 0.49 -11.81 -18.83
C PRO A 89 1.73 -11.09 -18.26
N SER A 90 1.58 -10.51 -17.07
CA SER A 90 2.65 -9.79 -16.39
C SER A 90 3.63 -10.75 -15.73
N ILE A 91 3.17 -11.71 -14.93
CA ILE A 91 4.07 -12.58 -14.15
C ILE A 91 4.84 -13.58 -15.03
N SER A 92 4.28 -13.97 -16.18
CA SER A 92 5.00 -14.80 -17.16
C SER A 92 6.10 -14.02 -17.89
N GLY A 93 5.98 -12.69 -18.00
CA GLY A 93 6.79 -11.87 -18.90
C GLY A 93 6.31 -11.92 -20.35
N SER A 94 5.09 -12.36 -20.62
CA SER A 94 4.53 -12.40 -21.98
C SER A 94 4.14 -11.04 -22.51
N ASP A 95 3.85 -10.09 -21.61
CA ASP A 95 3.86 -8.67 -21.91
C ASP A 95 4.99 -8.00 -21.12
N GLY A 96 6.06 -7.58 -21.81
CA GLY A 96 7.26 -7.06 -21.16
C GLY A 96 7.06 -5.72 -20.44
N LEU A 97 6.18 -4.85 -20.97
CA LEU A 97 5.88 -3.56 -20.35
C LEU A 97 5.02 -3.76 -19.08
N SER A 98 4.01 -4.62 -19.17
CA SER A 98 3.17 -5.01 -18.05
C SER A 98 3.97 -5.77 -16.99
N HIS A 99 4.96 -6.58 -17.37
CA HIS A 99 5.87 -7.25 -16.44
C HIS A 99 6.65 -6.24 -15.58
N ALA A 100 7.28 -5.25 -16.22
CA ALA A 100 8.00 -4.19 -15.53
C ALA A 100 7.07 -3.34 -14.65
N GLN A 101 5.89 -2.99 -15.16
CA GLN A 101 4.86 -2.28 -14.40
C GLN A 101 4.48 -3.07 -13.14
N MET A 102 4.08 -4.33 -13.29
CA MET A 102 3.55 -5.15 -12.22
C MET A 102 4.58 -5.38 -11.11
N LEU A 103 5.85 -5.57 -11.48
CA LEU A 103 6.93 -5.69 -10.51
C LEU A 103 7.05 -4.43 -9.65
N SER A 104 7.02 -3.25 -10.27
CA SER A 104 7.05 -1.97 -9.55
C SER A 104 5.79 -1.79 -8.69
N PHE A 105 4.62 -2.03 -9.28
CA PHE A 105 3.33 -1.85 -8.62
C PHE A 105 3.18 -2.75 -7.39
N MET A 106 3.50 -4.05 -7.51
CA MET A 106 3.43 -4.98 -6.38
C MET A 106 4.47 -4.63 -5.31
N ALA A 107 5.64 -4.09 -5.66
CA ALA A 107 6.58 -3.60 -4.65
C ALA A 107 6.01 -2.38 -3.90
N ASP A 108 5.36 -1.46 -4.62
CA ASP A 108 4.79 -0.21 -4.12
C ASP A 108 3.49 -0.38 -3.32
N LEU A 109 2.76 -1.47 -3.56
CA LEU A 109 1.60 -1.83 -2.74
C LEU A 109 2.00 -2.24 -1.30
N GLY A 110 3.24 -2.70 -1.11
CA GLY A 110 3.83 -3.04 0.19
C GLY A 110 3.83 -1.86 1.18
N PRO A 111 4.45 -0.71 0.87
CA PRO A 111 4.37 0.47 1.73
C PRO A 111 2.94 0.98 1.91
N ILE A 112 2.08 0.96 0.89
CA ILE A 112 0.70 1.43 1.03
C ILE A 112 -0.04 0.61 2.09
N TYR A 113 -0.09 -0.71 1.91
CA TYR A 113 -0.78 -1.58 2.85
C TYR A 113 -0.11 -1.61 4.22
N GLY A 114 1.23 -1.61 4.25
CA GLY A 114 2.00 -1.57 5.48
C GLY A 114 1.70 -0.31 6.29
N ILE A 115 1.63 0.85 5.65
CA ILE A 115 1.23 2.11 6.30
C ILE A 115 -0.20 2.00 6.85
N TRP A 116 -1.14 1.43 6.11
CA TRP A 116 -2.52 1.26 6.59
C TRP A 116 -2.58 0.42 7.87
N LEU A 117 -1.79 -0.65 7.95
CA LEU A 117 -1.67 -1.47 9.15
C LEU A 117 -1.02 -0.68 10.31
N LEU A 118 0.06 0.07 10.05
CA LEU A 118 0.74 0.89 11.07
C LEU A 118 -0.17 2.00 11.63
N GLU A 119 -0.94 2.68 10.76
CA GLU A 119 -1.93 3.68 11.17
C GLU A 119 -3.02 3.05 12.06
N SER A 120 -3.58 1.91 11.65
CA SER A 120 -4.55 1.17 12.47
C SER A 120 -3.94 0.66 13.80
N GLY A 121 -2.62 0.51 13.81
CA GLY A 121 -1.81 0.04 14.92
C GLY A 121 -1.44 1.08 15.96
N ARG A 122 -1.85 2.35 15.79
CA ARG A 122 -1.54 3.42 16.76
C ARG A 122 -2.24 3.22 18.09
N ARG A 123 -1.59 3.68 19.17
CA ARG A 123 -2.16 3.62 20.53
C ARG A 123 -3.44 4.45 20.70
N ALA A 124 -3.72 5.39 19.79
CA ALA A 124 -4.97 6.14 19.73
C ALA A 124 -6.18 5.30 19.27
N HIS A 125 -5.95 4.07 18.81
CA HIS A 125 -6.95 3.18 18.25
C HIS A 125 -7.10 1.89 19.08
N SER A 126 -8.31 1.30 19.04
CA SER A 126 -8.54 -0.05 19.55
C SER A 126 -7.82 -1.09 18.68
N TRP A 127 -7.49 -2.26 19.24
CA TRP A 127 -7.03 -3.42 18.47
C TRP A 127 -7.97 -3.82 17.32
N MET A 128 -9.27 -3.57 17.47
CA MET A 128 -10.27 -3.83 16.42
C MET A 128 -10.07 -2.97 15.17
N GLU A 129 -9.39 -1.82 15.25
CA GLU A 129 -9.15 -0.98 14.07
C GLU A 129 -8.22 -1.66 13.06
N ILE A 130 -7.49 -2.73 13.42
CA ILE A 130 -6.74 -3.56 12.46
C ILE A 130 -7.68 -4.26 11.47
N LEU A 131 -8.94 -4.53 11.84
CA LEU A 131 -9.91 -5.10 10.91
C LEU A 131 -10.20 -4.15 9.75
N PHE A 132 -10.07 -2.84 9.95
CA PHE A 132 -10.32 -1.85 8.90
C PHE A 132 -9.39 -1.99 7.68
N PRO A 133 -8.04 -1.97 7.81
CA PRO A 133 -7.16 -2.24 6.70
C PRO A 133 -7.30 -3.68 6.16
N ILE A 134 -7.63 -4.69 6.98
CA ILE A 134 -7.90 -6.05 6.47
C ILE A 134 -9.10 -6.05 5.53
N THR A 135 -10.21 -5.45 5.94
CA THR A 135 -11.44 -5.36 5.13
C THR A 135 -11.20 -4.56 3.86
N MET A 136 -10.55 -3.40 3.96
CA MET A 136 -10.22 -2.58 2.80
C MET A 136 -9.20 -3.28 1.89
N GLY A 137 -8.29 -4.04 2.47
CA GLY A 137 -7.32 -4.89 1.77
C GLY A 137 -7.97 -5.99 0.94
N ALA A 138 -8.88 -6.75 1.56
CA ALA A 138 -9.67 -7.74 0.87
C ALA A 138 -10.56 -7.09 -0.22
N ALA A 139 -11.16 -5.93 0.06
CA ALA A 139 -11.98 -5.22 -0.92
C ALA A 139 -11.16 -4.76 -2.14
N PHE A 140 -9.92 -4.30 -1.95
CA PHE A 140 -9.12 -3.86 -3.09
C PHE A 140 -8.57 -5.01 -3.93
N GLN A 141 -8.32 -6.18 -3.36
CA GLN A 141 -7.94 -7.34 -4.17
C GLN A 141 -9.04 -7.71 -5.16
N LEU A 142 -10.32 -7.50 -4.79
CA LEU A 142 -11.46 -7.83 -5.64
C LEU A 142 -11.86 -6.71 -6.61
N ARG A 143 -11.62 -5.44 -6.26
CA ARG A 143 -12.13 -4.28 -7.02
C ARG A 143 -11.05 -3.35 -7.59
N GLY A 144 -9.79 -3.58 -7.25
CA GLY A 144 -8.66 -2.69 -7.52
C GLY A 144 -8.45 -1.65 -6.41
N ILE A 145 -7.19 -1.38 -6.09
CA ILE A 145 -6.79 -0.42 -5.06
C ILE A 145 -7.02 1.04 -5.47
N GLY A 146 -6.97 1.38 -6.76
CA GLY A 146 -7.30 2.69 -7.28
C GLY A 146 -8.71 3.15 -6.90
N LYS A 147 -9.65 2.21 -6.72
CA LYS A 147 -11.00 2.50 -6.20
C LYS A 147 -11.05 2.59 -4.68
N ILE A 148 -10.39 1.66 -4.00
CA ILE A 148 -10.56 1.49 -2.55
C ILE A 148 -9.67 2.43 -1.74
N ALA A 149 -8.45 2.73 -2.20
CA ALA A 149 -7.52 3.62 -1.51
C ALA A 149 -8.10 5.02 -1.24
N PRO A 150 -8.72 5.72 -2.21
CA PRO A 150 -9.35 7.01 -1.90
C PRO A 150 -10.42 6.90 -0.81
N ILE A 151 -11.24 5.85 -0.80
CA ILE A 151 -12.23 5.62 0.27
C ILE A 151 -11.52 5.43 1.62
N TYR A 152 -10.51 4.56 1.68
CA TYR A 152 -9.72 4.32 2.89
C TYR A 152 -9.17 5.65 3.43
N TYR A 153 -8.54 6.45 2.57
CA TYR A 153 -7.93 7.72 2.96
C TYR A 153 -8.94 8.79 3.38
N ILE A 154 -10.13 8.83 2.79
CA ILE A 154 -11.22 9.70 3.24
C ILE A 154 -11.62 9.32 4.67
N ILE A 155 -11.91 8.04 4.90
CA ILE A 155 -12.37 7.55 6.20
C ILE A 155 -11.29 7.75 7.26
N GLU A 156 -10.04 7.36 6.97
CA GLU A 156 -8.91 7.55 7.89
C GLU A 156 -8.72 9.04 8.19
N HIS A 157 -8.75 9.91 7.18
CA HIS A 157 -8.58 11.34 7.39
C HIS A 157 -9.70 11.85 8.30
N LEU A 158 -10.96 11.48 8.08
CA LEU A 158 -12.06 11.96 8.90
C LEU A 158 -12.02 11.42 10.34
N ARG A 159 -11.62 10.16 10.55
CA ARG A 159 -11.61 9.48 11.87
C ARG A 159 -10.38 9.80 12.72
N THR A 160 -9.27 10.22 12.09
CA THR A 160 -7.97 10.40 12.77
C THR A 160 -7.41 11.81 12.52
N PRO A 161 -8.01 12.86 13.13
CA PRO A 161 -7.44 14.20 13.12
C PRO A 161 -6.13 14.25 13.91
N LEU A 162 -5.19 15.10 13.48
CA LEU A 162 -3.95 15.34 14.22
C LEU A 162 -4.18 15.71 15.70
N SER A 163 -5.25 16.43 16.03
CA SER A 163 -5.60 16.73 17.43
C SER A 163 -5.74 15.46 18.27
N LYS A 164 -6.36 14.40 17.73
CA LYS A 164 -6.48 13.10 18.39
C LYS A 164 -5.13 12.43 18.59
N LEU A 165 -4.19 12.56 17.64
CA LEU A 165 -2.86 11.96 17.73
C LEU A 165 -1.93 12.68 18.71
N VAL A 166 -1.99 14.01 18.75
CA VAL A 166 -1.16 14.83 19.66
C VAL A 166 -1.56 14.59 21.12
N HIS A 167 -2.84 14.39 21.41
CA HIS A 167 -3.34 14.14 22.77
C HIS A 167 -3.33 12.66 23.16
N CYS A 168 -3.54 11.74 22.22
CA CYS A 168 -3.53 10.31 22.44
C CYS A 168 -2.30 9.68 21.78
N ARG A 169 -1.20 9.55 22.55
CA ARG A 169 0.02 8.77 22.24
C ARG A 169 0.14 8.39 20.75
N HIS A 170 0.52 9.35 19.90
CA HIS A 170 0.66 9.20 18.43
C HIS A 170 1.42 7.94 17.99
N GLU A 171 2.24 7.37 18.87
CA GLU A 171 3.04 6.17 18.66
C GLU A 171 2.24 4.94 18.18
N VAL A 172 2.84 4.20 17.25
CA VAL A 172 2.44 2.82 16.92
C VAL A 172 2.78 1.90 18.10
N ARG A 173 1.93 0.91 18.37
CA ARG A 173 2.15 -0.03 19.47
C ARG A 173 3.45 -0.83 19.28
N SER A 174 4.25 -0.91 20.36
CA SER A 174 5.59 -1.51 20.30
C SER A 174 5.59 -3.00 19.98
N ASP A 175 4.56 -3.75 20.41
CA ASP A 175 4.41 -5.19 20.14
C ASP A 175 4.07 -5.47 18.66
N MET A 176 3.48 -4.50 17.98
CA MET A 176 3.32 -4.55 16.53
C MET A 176 4.65 -4.29 15.82
N LEU A 177 5.41 -3.27 16.26
CA LEU A 177 6.59 -2.79 15.54
C LEU A 177 7.75 -3.79 15.47
N THR A 178 8.01 -4.55 16.53
CA THR A 178 9.13 -5.51 16.58
C THR A 178 8.99 -6.62 15.55
N THR A 179 7.76 -7.04 15.29
CA THR A 179 7.41 -8.17 14.42
C THR A 179 6.93 -7.74 13.04
N PHE A 180 6.65 -6.44 12.85
CA PHE A 180 6.05 -5.90 11.64
C PHE A 180 6.88 -6.17 10.38
N LEU A 181 8.16 -5.77 10.41
CA LEU A 181 9.02 -5.89 9.24
C LEU A 181 9.28 -7.36 8.85
N PRO A 182 9.64 -8.28 9.78
CA PRO A 182 9.71 -9.70 9.46
C PRO A 182 8.42 -10.24 8.85
N THR A 183 7.27 -9.85 9.41
CA THR A 183 5.96 -10.28 8.89
C THR A 183 5.74 -9.80 7.45
N MET A 184 5.99 -8.51 7.16
CA MET A 184 5.87 -7.97 5.80
C MET A 184 6.84 -8.64 4.83
N LEU A 185 8.08 -8.90 5.24
CA LEU A 185 9.05 -9.59 4.39
C LEU A 185 8.56 -11.00 4.03
N THR A 186 8.10 -11.78 5.02
CA THR A 186 7.67 -13.16 4.80
C THR A 186 6.31 -13.28 4.11
N ALA A 187 5.32 -12.53 4.57
CA ALA A 187 3.92 -12.70 4.17
C ALA A 187 3.55 -11.90 2.92
N TYR A 188 4.35 -10.89 2.56
CA TYR A 188 4.06 -10.01 1.43
C TYR A 188 5.19 -10.03 0.39
N TYR A 189 6.41 -9.67 0.78
CA TYR A 189 7.49 -9.49 -0.19
C TYR A 189 8.06 -10.80 -0.75
N ILE A 190 8.16 -11.88 0.04
CA ILE A 190 8.55 -13.19 -0.49
C ILE A 190 7.56 -13.67 -1.57
N PRO A 191 6.23 -13.72 -1.32
CA PRO A 191 5.28 -14.04 -2.39
C PRO A 191 5.38 -13.10 -3.58
N THR A 192 5.58 -11.79 -3.33
CA THR A 192 5.73 -10.79 -4.41
C THR A 192 6.92 -11.13 -5.31
N LEU A 193 8.11 -11.40 -4.75
CA LEU A 193 9.28 -11.81 -5.54
C LEU A 193 9.07 -13.17 -6.22
N GLY A 194 8.36 -14.09 -5.55
CA GLY A 194 7.97 -15.38 -6.10
C GLY A 194 7.07 -15.30 -7.34
N ASN A 195 6.41 -14.16 -7.59
CA ASN A 195 5.68 -13.94 -8.84
C ASN A 195 6.61 -13.79 -10.05
N PHE A 196 7.89 -13.43 -9.86
CA PHE A 196 8.78 -13.02 -10.96
C PHE A 196 10.06 -13.84 -11.06
N LEU A 197 10.60 -14.30 -9.94
CA LEU A 197 11.91 -14.96 -9.89
C LEU A 197 11.94 -16.43 -10.35
N PRO A 198 10.95 -17.29 -10.04
CA PRO A 198 10.97 -18.69 -10.48
C PRO A 198 11.09 -18.82 -12.00
N ARG A 199 11.73 -19.89 -12.47
CA ARG A 199 11.82 -20.16 -13.92
C ARG A 199 10.52 -20.75 -14.45
N GLU A 200 9.94 -21.73 -13.77
CA GLU A 200 8.68 -22.32 -14.20
C GLU A 200 7.51 -21.39 -13.93
N LEU A 201 6.66 -21.22 -14.95
CA LEU A 201 5.46 -20.41 -14.85
C LEU A 201 4.46 -20.93 -13.80
N GLN A 202 4.37 -22.25 -13.61
CA GLN A 202 3.50 -22.85 -12.60
C GLN A 202 3.89 -22.39 -11.18
N ASN A 203 5.19 -22.27 -10.90
CA ASN A 203 5.67 -21.78 -9.61
C ASN A 203 5.29 -20.31 -9.38
N ARG A 204 5.42 -19.47 -10.42
CA ARG A 204 4.96 -18.07 -10.36
C ARG A 204 3.46 -17.97 -10.09
N ARG A 205 2.65 -18.83 -10.73
CA ARG A 205 1.21 -18.92 -10.51
C ARG A 205 0.86 -19.26 -9.06
N TYR A 206 1.56 -20.22 -8.44
CA TYR A 206 1.35 -20.55 -7.02
C TYR A 206 1.73 -19.40 -6.08
N PHE A 207 2.86 -18.73 -6.35
CA PHE A 207 3.21 -17.53 -5.57
C PHE A 207 2.20 -16.39 -5.75
N ASN A 208 1.64 -16.21 -6.94
CA ASN A 208 0.55 -15.27 -7.15
C ASN A 208 -0.67 -15.64 -6.31
N ALA A 209 -1.07 -16.91 -6.30
CA ALA A 209 -2.17 -17.39 -5.48
C ALA A 209 -1.94 -17.11 -3.97
N ILE A 210 -0.75 -17.42 -3.45
CA ILE A 210 -0.39 -17.09 -2.06
C ILE A 210 -0.46 -15.58 -1.83
N TRP A 211 0.04 -14.79 -2.78
CA TRP A 211 0.04 -13.33 -2.71
C TRP A 211 -1.38 -12.75 -2.66
N GLN A 212 -2.35 -13.31 -3.38
CA GLN A 212 -3.74 -12.81 -3.35
C GLN A 212 -4.34 -12.75 -1.93
N LEU A 213 -3.86 -13.62 -1.02
CA LEU A 213 -4.33 -13.71 0.36
C LEU A 213 -3.60 -12.77 1.34
N PHE A 214 -2.62 -11.98 0.88
CA PHE A 214 -1.79 -11.15 1.75
C PHE A 214 -2.57 -10.23 2.70
N PRO A 215 -3.73 -9.63 2.34
CA PRO A 215 -4.41 -8.72 3.25
C PRO A 215 -4.82 -9.39 4.57
N VAL A 216 -5.13 -10.68 4.53
CA VAL A 216 -5.49 -11.46 5.70
C VAL A 216 -4.25 -12.11 6.33
N VAL A 217 -3.39 -12.69 5.49
CA VAL A 217 -2.22 -13.46 5.96
C VAL A 217 -1.20 -12.59 6.69
N VAL A 218 -0.94 -11.36 6.23
CA VAL A 218 0.01 -10.43 6.88
C VAL A 218 -0.37 -10.17 8.34
N PRO A 219 -1.56 -9.64 8.68
CA PRO A 219 -1.92 -9.42 10.08
C PRO A 219 -2.08 -10.70 10.90
N LEU A 220 -2.52 -11.83 10.30
CA LEU A 220 -2.57 -13.11 11.01
C LEU A 220 -1.19 -13.59 11.43
N LEU A 221 -0.17 -13.44 10.57
CA LEU A 221 1.20 -13.85 10.89
C LEU A 221 1.87 -12.98 11.95
N GLN A 222 1.34 -11.80 12.29
CA GLN A 222 1.86 -11.04 13.43
C GLN A 222 1.66 -11.77 14.77
N ALA A 223 0.60 -12.57 14.92
CA ALA A 223 0.32 -13.26 16.18
C ALA A 223 1.43 -14.26 16.60
N PRO A 224 1.88 -15.19 15.74
CA PRO A 224 2.98 -16.11 16.10
C PRO A 224 4.31 -15.37 16.31
N PHE A 225 4.64 -14.36 15.50
CA PHE A 225 5.88 -13.59 15.72
C PHE A 225 5.87 -12.88 17.08
N ARG A 226 4.72 -12.39 17.54
CA ARG A 226 4.60 -11.78 18.87
C ARG A 226 4.75 -12.76 20.01
N LEU A 227 4.27 -14.00 19.83
CA LEU A 227 4.46 -15.05 20.82
C LEU A 227 5.96 -15.34 20.99
N LEU A 228 6.70 -15.42 19.89
CA LEU A 228 8.17 -15.60 19.90
C LEU A 228 8.90 -14.41 20.56
N ASP A 229 8.51 -13.18 20.23
CA ASP A 229 9.09 -11.96 20.82
C ASP A 229 8.83 -11.86 22.33
N LYS A 230 7.64 -12.31 22.77
CA LYS A 230 7.28 -12.36 24.19
C LYS A 230 8.07 -13.42 24.96
N ILE A 231 8.34 -14.58 24.36
CA ILE A 231 9.19 -15.62 24.95
C ILE A 231 10.65 -15.14 25.09
N ALA A 232 11.11 -14.32 24.15
CA ALA A 232 12.47 -13.79 24.15
C ALA A 232 12.69 -12.57 25.07
N SER A 233 11.63 -12.00 25.65
CA SER A 233 11.70 -10.75 26.41
C SER A 233 11.41 -10.96 27.89
N ASP A 234 12.45 -10.84 28.74
CA ASP A 234 12.30 -10.82 30.21
C ASP A 234 11.54 -9.57 30.67
N SER A 235 10.50 -9.76 31.49
CA SER A 235 9.70 -8.67 32.05
C SER A 235 10.34 -8.11 33.32
N VAL A 236 10.79 -6.85 33.26
CA VAL A 236 11.17 -6.08 34.45
C VAL A 236 9.92 -5.43 35.04
N GLN A 237 9.56 -5.76 36.28
CA GLN A 237 8.50 -5.10 37.04
C GLN A 237 9.09 -4.37 38.26
N GLY A 238 8.53 -3.21 38.60
CA GLY A 238 8.85 -2.46 39.83
C GLY A 238 9.66 -1.18 39.65
N LEU A 239 9.25 -0.29 38.74
CA LEU A 239 9.94 0.98 38.47
C LEU A 239 9.30 2.15 39.24
N SER A 240 10.15 3.03 39.79
CA SER A 240 9.73 4.31 40.37
C SER A 240 9.23 5.29 39.29
N LYS A 241 8.39 6.28 39.63
CA LYS A 241 7.83 7.28 38.70
C LYS A 241 8.86 8.03 37.85
N GLU A 242 10.05 8.29 38.41
CA GLU A 242 11.14 8.94 37.65
C GLU A 242 11.76 7.98 36.63
N GLN A 243 11.91 6.72 37.03
CA GLN A 243 12.36 5.64 36.18
C GLN A 243 11.36 5.37 35.04
N GLU A 244 10.04 5.46 35.31
CA GLU A 244 8.97 5.35 34.31
C GLU A 244 9.07 6.47 33.25
N ALA A 245 9.38 7.71 33.65
CA ALA A 245 9.54 8.82 32.71
C ALA A 245 10.78 8.64 31.81
N ILE A 246 11.90 8.21 32.38
CA ILE A 246 13.13 7.88 31.64
C ILE A 246 12.86 6.72 30.67
N GLU A 247 12.17 5.69 31.13
CA GLU A 247 11.84 4.52 30.33
C GLU A 247 10.84 4.86 29.22
N ALA A 248 9.83 5.70 29.48
CA ALA A 248 8.91 6.19 28.45
C ALA A 248 9.67 6.93 27.33
N ARG A 249 10.63 7.79 27.66
CA ARG A 249 11.48 8.48 26.68
C ARG A 249 12.41 7.51 25.93
N ARG A 250 12.92 6.48 26.60
CA ARG A 250 13.72 5.41 25.96
C ARG A 250 12.88 4.59 24.99
N ASN A 251 11.66 4.25 25.39
CA ASN A 251 10.69 3.50 24.60
C ASN A 251 10.25 4.30 23.38
N SER A 252 9.95 5.58 23.51
CA SER A 252 9.62 6.46 22.38
C SER A 252 10.74 6.51 21.33
N ARG A 253 12.01 6.65 21.78
CA ARG A 253 13.18 6.56 20.90
C ARG A 253 13.36 5.18 20.25
N LYS A 254 13.00 4.10 20.96
CA LYS A 254 13.04 2.73 20.42
C LYS A 254 11.97 2.54 19.34
N THR A 255 10.73 2.99 19.60
CA THR A 255 9.61 3.02 18.64
C THR A 255 10.00 3.74 17.35
N LEU A 256 10.56 4.94 17.44
CA LEU A 256 10.98 5.70 16.25
C LEU A 256 12.07 4.97 15.45
N ARG A 257 13.01 4.29 16.12
CA ARG A 257 14.03 3.48 15.44
C ARG A 257 13.43 2.32 14.64
N TYR A 258 12.42 1.63 15.17
CA TYR A 258 11.71 0.59 14.40
C TYR A 258 10.94 1.18 13.22
N ILE A 259 10.23 2.29 13.43
CA ILE A 259 9.53 3.01 12.35
C ILE A 259 10.50 3.39 11.23
N ARG A 260 11.68 3.92 11.56
CA ARG A 260 12.77 4.20 10.60
C ARG A 260 13.18 2.96 9.83
N GLY A 261 13.44 1.85 10.52
CA GLY A 261 13.76 0.59 9.88
C GLY A 261 12.69 0.17 8.87
N ILE A 262 11.41 0.22 9.28
CA ILE A 262 10.28 -0.19 8.44
C ILE A 262 10.15 0.68 7.19
N TYR A 263 10.03 2.01 7.34
CA TYR A 263 9.78 2.86 6.17
C TYR A 263 11.00 2.93 5.25
N LEU A 264 12.23 2.83 5.77
CA LEU A 264 13.44 2.75 4.96
C LEU A 264 13.51 1.42 4.20
N SER A 265 13.19 0.29 4.84
CA SER A 265 13.13 -1.01 4.16
C SER A 265 12.09 -1.01 3.03
N PHE A 266 10.90 -0.48 3.27
CA PHE A 266 9.89 -0.31 2.21
C PHE A 266 10.40 0.56 1.07
N ALA A 267 11.03 1.70 1.39
CA ALA A 267 11.57 2.60 0.38
C ALA A 267 12.69 1.97 -0.45
N VAL A 268 13.56 1.17 0.17
CA VAL A 268 14.62 0.42 -0.52
C VAL A 268 14.03 -0.63 -1.43
N ILE A 269 13.07 -1.44 -0.96
CA ILE A 269 12.46 -2.50 -1.78
C ILE A 269 11.73 -1.89 -2.98
N SER A 270 10.84 -0.92 -2.75
CA SER A 270 10.16 -0.18 -3.83
C SER A 270 11.16 0.47 -4.80
N GLY A 271 12.18 1.16 -4.27
CA GLY A 271 13.17 1.87 -5.06
C GLY A 271 14.00 0.96 -5.95
N LEU A 272 14.43 -0.19 -5.44
CA LEU A 272 15.15 -1.20 -6.20
C LEU A 272 14.26 -1.83 -7.27
N SER A 273 13.02 -2.20 -6.94
CA SER A 273 12.06 -2.75 -7.90
C SER A 273 11.73 -1.78 -9.02
N TYR A 274 11.44 -0.51 -8.70
CA TYR A 274 11.21 0.55 -9.70
C TYR A 274 12.42 0.78 -10.59
N THR A 275 13.62 0.86 -10.00
CA THR A 275 14.86 1.07 -10.75
C THR A 275 15.16 -0.11 -11.67
N TYR A 276 14.93 -1.34 -11.20
CA TYR A 276 15.07 -2.54 -12.02
C TYR A 276 14.06 -2.52 -13.18
N ALA A 277 12.78 -2.32 -12.88
CA ALA A 277 11.73 -2.24 -13.88
C ALA A 277 12.04 -1.17 -14.96
N ARG A 278 12.49 0.01 -14.55
CA ARG A 278 12.91 1.08 -15.46
C ARG A 278 14.09 0.69 -16.37
N ARG A 279 14.99 -0.19 -15.91
CA ARG A 279 16.11 -0.70 -16.72
C ARG A 279 15.73 -1.88 -17.61
N SER A 280 14.65 -2.57 -17.28
CA SER A 280 14.16 -3.74 -18.03
C SER A 280 13.26 -3.40 -19.20
N ILE A 281 12.73 -2.17 -19.28
CA ILE A 281 11.89 -1.75 -20.41
C ILE A 281 12.74 -1.34 -21.63
N PRO A 282 12.20 -1.46 -22.86
CA PRO A 282 12.84 -1.00 -24.09
C PRO A 282 13.24 0.49 -24.06
N ALA A 283 14.30 0.85 -24.80
CA ALA A 283 14.88 2.20 -24.78
C ALA A 283 13.97 3.30 -25.36
N ASP A 284 13.01 2.93 -26.20
CA ASP A 284 11.97 3.80 -26.75
C ASP A 284 10.78 4.01 -25.80
N SER A 285 10.73 3.24 -24.71
CA SER A 285 9.68 3.30 -23.70
C SER A 285 10.13 4.07 -22.46
N SER A 286 9.19 4.77 -21.82
CA SER A 286 9.45 5.46 -20.55
C SER A 286 8.71 4.79 -19.40
N MET A 287 9.30 4.80 -18.21
CA MET A 287 8.63 4.27 -17.01
C MET A 287 7.33 5.04 -16.71
N THR A 288 7.31 6.33 -17.05
CA THR A 288 6.11 7.19 -16.95
C THR A 288 4.97 6.68 -17.82
N SER A 289 5.23 6.33 -19.09
CA SER A 289 4.20 5.79 -20.00
C SER A 289 3.76 4.36 -19.62
N VAL A 290 4.58 3.65 -18.84
CA VAL A 290 4.27 2.31 -18.33
C VAL A 290 3.37 2.39 -17.10
N ILE A 291 3.55 3.36 -16.21
CA ILE A 291 2.74 3.52 -14.99
C ILE A 291 1.50 4.39 -15.23
N LEU A 292 1.66 5.54 -15.90
CA LEU A 292 0.57 6.50 -16.08
C LEU A 292 -0.26 6.16 -17.32
N PRO A 293 -1.57 5.97 -17.17
CA PRO A 293 -2.47 5.89 -18.31
C PRO A 293 -2.70 7.29 -18.89
N GLY A 294 -3.02 7.38 -20.18
CA GLY A 294 -3.62 8.58 -20.73
C GLY A 294 -4.97 8.87 -20.07
N LEU A 295 -5.34 10.15 -20.02
CA LEU A 295 -6.58 10.61 -19.35
C LEU A 295 -7.86 10.03 -19.98
N TRP A 296 -7.79 9.55 -21.21
CA TRP A 296 -8.95 9.04 -21.94
C TRP A 296 -8.72 7.64 -22.51
N ASP A 297 -7.62 6.97 -22.19
CA ASP A 297 -7.30 5.64 -22.74
C ASP A 297 -8.34 4.58 -22.37
N TYR A 298 -9.10 4.81 -21.29
CA TYR A 298 -10.22 3.95 -20.90
C TYR A 298 -11.38 3.95 -21.91
N THR A 299 -11.47 4.93 -22.81
CA THR A 299 -12.50 4.97 -23.87
C THR A 299 -12.08 4.20 -25.12
N LEU A 300 -10.79 3.84 -25.24
CA LEU A 300 -10.29 3.07 -26.37
C LEU A 300 -10.77 1.61 -26.26
N PRO A 301 -11.01 0.91 -27.38
CA PRO A 301 -11.37 -0.51 -27.34
C PRO A 301 -10.25 -1.34 -26.69
N VAL A 302 -10.61 -2.45 -26.07
CA VAL A 302 -9.66 -3.44 -25.52
C VAL A 302 -9.43 -4.49 -26.60
N GLY A 303 -8.24 -4.49 -27.21
CA GLY A 303 -7.93 -5.36 -28.34
C GLY A 303 -7.51 -6.77 -27.92
N SER A 304 -6.92 -6.93 -26.73
CA SER A 304 -6.52 -8.23 -26.20
C SER A 304 -6.63 -8.32 -24.68
N PHE A 305 -6.59 -9.54 -24.15
CA PHE A 305 -6.63 -9.79 -22.70
C PHE A 305 -5.45 -9.12 -21.98
N ALA A 306 -4.23 -9.33 -22.48
CA ALA A 306 -3.02 -8.75 -21.88
C ALA A 306 -3.05 -7.21 -21.90
N GLU A 307 -3.45 -6.62 -23.02
CA GLU A 307 -3.58 -5.17 -23.16
C GLU A 307 -4.63 -4.61 -22.18
N GLY A 308 -5.80 -5.25 -22.08
CA GLY A 308 -6.87 -4.82 -21.17
C GLY A 308 -6.44 -4.85 -19.71
N ILE A 309 -5.73 -5.91 -19.29
CA ILE A 309 -5.14 -6.00 -17.96
C ILE A 309 -4.11 -4.91 -17.72
N ALA A 310 -3.15 -4.74 -18.63
CA ALA A 310 -2.10 -3.74 -18.49
C ALA A 310 -2.71 -2.34 -18.34
N ARG A 311 -3.70 -2.01 -19.17
CA ARG A 311 -4.43 -0.73 -19.09
C ARG A 311 -5.19 -0.58 -17.77
N PHE A 312 -5.88 -1.62 -17.32
CA PHE A 312 -6.58 -1.62 -16.03
C PHE A 312 -5.60 -1.34 -14.88
N MET A 313 -4.45 -2.02 -14.86
CA MET A 313 -3.45 -1.88 -13.81
C MET A 313 -2.80 -0.50 -13.79
N LYS A 314 -2.63 0.16 -14.94
CA LYS A 314 -2.17 1.57 -14.99
C LYS A 314 -3.12 2.50 -14.24
N TYR A 315 -4.43 2.38 -14.47
CA TYR A 315 -5.40 3.17 -13.72
C TYR A 315 -5.40 2.78 -12.23
N ASP A 316 -5.31 1.49 -11.92
CA ASP A 316 -5.34 1.00 -10.56
C ASP A 316 -4.16 1.53 -9.72
N GLU A 317 -2.94 1.41 -10.24
CA GLU A 317 -1.71 1.88 -9.61
C GLU A 317 -1.68 3.40 -9.48
N SER A 318 -1.90 4.12 -10.59
CA SER A 318 -1.78 5.59 -10.61
C SER A 318 -2.78 6.26 -9.68
N LEU A 319 -4.02 5.76 -9.60
CA LEU A 319 -5.05 6.33 -8.73
C LEU A 319 -4.83 5.97 -7.26
N ALA A 320 -4.27 4.79 -6.96
CA ALA A 320 -3.88 4.44 -5.60
C ALA A 320 -2.76 5.35 -5.08
N ILE A 321 -1.70 5.54 -5.88
CA ILE A 321 -0.57 6.41 -5.56
C ILE A 321 -1.01 7.87 -5.45
N ALA A 322 -1.77 8.38 -6.42
CA ALA A 322 -2.26 9.75 -6.41
C ALA A 322 -3.11 10.03 -5.15
N SER A 323 -4.00 9.10 -4.79
CA SER A 323 -4.80 9.20 -3.57
C SER A 323 -3.93 9.18 -2.32
N GLY A 324 -2.86 8.37 -2.29
CA GLY A 324 -1.88 8.33 -1.20
C GLY A 324 -1.12 9.64 -1.03
N PHE A 325 -0.70 10.27 -2.12
CA PHE A 325 -0.03 11.58 -2.09
C PHE A 325 -0.98 12.70 -1.64
N VAL A 326 -2.24 12.68 -2.09
CA VAL A 326 -3.26 13.61 -1.60
C VAL A 326 -3.43 13.44 -0.09
N TRP A 327 -3.56 12.21 0.39
CA TRP A 327 -3.69 11.90 1.81
C TRP A 327 -2.48 12.40 2.64
N LEU A 328 -1.26 12.13 2.19
CA LEU A 328 -0.04 12.66 2.84
C LEU A 328 -0.05 14.20 2.87
N GLY A 329 -0.45 14.84 1.77
CA GLY A 329 -0.63 16.28 1.70
C GLY A 329 -1.64 16.79 2.75
N LEU A 330 -2.77 16.11 2.93
CA LEU A 330 -3.74 16.45 3.97
C LEU A 330 -3.13 16.33 5.37
N LYS A 331 -2.33 15.29 5.66
CA LYS A 331 -1.64 15.14 6.94
C LYS A 331 -0.57 16.22 7.18
N TYR A 332 0.19 16.59 6.16
CA TYR A 332 1.14 17.72 6.25
C TYR A 332 0.45 19.07 6.46
N ARG A 333 -0.72 19.27 5.84
CA ARG A 333 -1.54 20.45 6.07
C ARG A 333 -1.98 20.56 7.52
N GLU A 334 -2.31 19.44 8.16
CA GLU A 334 -2.65 19.42 9.60
C GLU A 334 -1.46 19.80 10.47
N LEU A 335 -0.29 19.22 10.22
CA LEU A 335 0.95 19.55 10.94
C LEU A 335 1.25 21.05 10.86
N LYS A 336 1.14 21.63 9.66
CA LYS A 336 1.33 23.07 9.45
C LYS A 336 0.30 23.91 10.20
N ARG A 337 -0.97 23.50 10.22
CA ARG A 337 -2.03 24.19 10.97
C ARG A 337 -1.83 24.16 12.48
N HIS A 338 -1.18 23.12 12.99
CA HIS A 338 -0.82 22.97 14.41
C HIS A 338 0.56 23.59 14.74
N GLY A 339 1.11 24.43 13.85
CA GLY A 339 2.30 25.24 14.13
C GLY A 339 3.62 24.65 13.68
N TYR A 340 3.66 23.47 13.03
CA TYR A 340 4.92 22.93 12.51
C TYR A 340 5.41 23.77 11.31
N PRO A 341 6.67 24.25 11.29
CA PRO A 341 7.20 25.10 10.24
C PRO A 341 7.49 24.31 8.96
N LEU A 342 6.44 24.04 8.17
CA LEU A 342 6.51 23.28 6.93
C LEU A 342 6.54 24.17 5.68
N SER A 343 7.55 23.95 4.84
CA SER A 343 7.64 24.55 3.51
C SER A 343 7.03 23.63 2.45
N TRP A 344 5.95 24.08 1.80
CA TRP A 344 5.25 23.29 0.79
C TRP A 344 6.10 22.98 -0.43
N TRP A 345 6.92 23.94 -0.89
CA TRP A 345 7.78 23.70 -2.04
C TRP A 345 8.82 22.61 -1.76
N LYS A 346 9.36 22.54 -0.52
CA LYS A 346 10.31 21.48 -0.14
C LYS A 346 9.64 20.11 -0.13
N VAL A 347 8.41 20.03 0.38
CA VAL A 347 7.64 18.78 0.38
C VAL A 347 7.31 18.35 -1.04
N ILE A 348 6.78 19.25 -1.87
CA ILE A 348 6.40 18.94 -3.26
C ILE A 348 7.63 18.55 -4.09
N LEU A 349 8.70 19.35 -4.02
CA LEU A 349 9.93 19.08 -4.77
C LEU A 349 10.62 17.81 -4.28
N GLY A 350 10.65 17.58 -2.97
CA GLY A 350 11.19 16.35 -2.38
C GLY A 350 10.43 15.12 -2.87
N MET A 351 9.09 15.13 -2.77
CA MET A 351 8.25 14.02 -3.24
C MET A 351 8.39 13.78 -4.75
N ALA A 352 8.43 14.86 -5.55
CA ALA A 352 8.61 14.76 -7.00
C ALA A 352 9.99 14.19 -7.37
N ALA A 353 11.06 14.68 -6.74
CA ALA A 353 12.42 14.20 -6.96
C ALA A 353 12.58 12.73 -6.54
N THR A 354 12.03 12.34 -5.38
CA THR A 354 12.04 10.95 -4.93
C THR A 354 11.22 10.06 -5.85
N THR A 355 10.05 10.50 -6.31
CA THR A 355 9.23 9.72 -7.27
C THR A 355 9.97 9.51 -8.59
N ALA A 356 10.63 10.54 -9.11
CA ALA A 356 11.40 10.43 -10.35
C ALA A 356 12.63 9.50 -10.21
N ALA A 357 13.32 9.57 -9.07
CA ALA A 357 14.56 8.83 -8.83
C ALA A 357 14.32 7.38 -8.39
N LEU A 358 13.40 7.17 -7.45
CA LEU A 358 13.18 5.91 -6.74
C LEU A 358 11.76 5.35 -6.92
N GLY A 359 10.90 6.02 -7.68
CA GLY A 359 9.52 5.56 -7.91
C GLY A 359 8.54 5.99 -6.82
N PRO A 360 7.23 5.81 -7.10
CA PRO A 360 6.17 6.37 -6.28
C PRO A 360 5.99 5.68 -4.92
N GLY A 361 6.16 4.37 -4.79
CA GLY A 361 6.07 3.69 -3.48
C GLY A 361 7.20 4.06 -2.53
N ALA A 362 8.41 4.29 -3.04
CA ALA A 362 9.51 4.81 -2.23
C ALA A 362 9.22 6.24 -1.76
N ALA A 363 8.69 7.09 -2.63
CA ALA A 363 8.25 8.44 -2.26
C ALA A 363 7.12 8.41 -1.22
N MET A 364 6.13 7.52 -1.37
CA MET A 364 5.05 7.33 -0.40
C MET A 364 5.59 6.89 0.97
N SER A 365 6.50 5.91 1.00
CA SER A 365 7.10 5.41 2.24
C SER A 365 7.94 6.48 2.95
N LEU A 366 8.84 7.14 2.23
CA LEU A 366 9.68 8.22 2.78
C LEU A 366 8.85 9.44 3.18
N GLY A 367 7.82 9.77 2.40
CA GLY A 367 6.86 10.82 2.71
C GLY A 367 6.07 10.53 3.97
N TRP A 368 5.68 9.27 4.21
CA TRP A 368 5.09 8.88 5.49
C TRP A 368 6.10 8.90 6.64
N GLY A 369 7.32 8.39 6.42
CA GLY A 369 8.39 8.42 7.43
C GLY A 369 8.75 9.83 7.87
N LEU A 370 8.84 10.79 6.94
CA LEU A 370 9.07 12.20 7.24
C LEU A 370 7.96 12.78 8.13
N ARG A 371 6.69 12.40 7.91
CA ARG A 371 5.60 12.78 8.81
C ARG A 371 5.82 12.22 10.23
N GLU A 372 6.24 10.96 10.38
CA GLU A 372 6.51 10.39 11.70
C GLU A 372 7.67 11.11 12.41
N GLU A 373 8.71 11.51 11.69
CA GLU A 373 9.79 12.34 12.24
C GLU A 373 9.29 13.71 12.73
N MET A 374 8.37 14.34 11.98
CA MET A 374 7.76 15.61 12.39
C MET A 374 6.89 15.45 13.63
N LEU A 375 6.09 14.38 13.70
CA LEU A 375 5.26 14.05 14.87
C LEU A 375 6.12 13.82 16.12
N ALA A 376 7.21 13.06 15.99
CA ALA A 376 8.13 12.80 17.09
C ALA A 376 8.79 14.10 17.59
N LYS A 377 9.12 15.03 16.70
CA LYS A 377 9.67 16.35 17.06
C LYS A 377 8.66 17.26 17.75
N MET A 378 7.37 17.17 17.40
CA MET A 378 6.31 17.95 18.05
C MET A 378 6.00 17.44 19.46
N ALA A 379 6.25 16.17 19.73
CA ALA A 379 6.02 15.54 21.03
C ALA A 379 7.21 15.63 22.00
N ALA A 380 8.38 16.04 21.50
CA ALA A 380 9.60 16.26 22.29
C ALA A 380 9.68 17.72 22.75
#